data_AF-A0A432TF28-F1
#
_entry.id   AF-A0A432TF28-F1
#
_cell.length_a   1.000
_cell.length_b   1.000
_cell.length_c   1.000
_cell.angle_alpha   90.00
_cell.angle_beta   90.00
_cell.angle_gamma   90.00
#
_symmetry.space_group_name_H-M   'P 1'
#
loop_
_entity.id
_entity.type
_entity.pdbx_description
1 polymer ?
#
loop_
_entity_poly.entity_id
_entity_poly.type
_entity_poly.pdbx_seq_one_letter_code
_entity_poly.pdbx_strand_id
1 'polypeptide(L)' 'MKPIRQSIKFDKKFLDKDALKVVNTIHKAGFEVYLVGGCVRDLLLGLEPKDFDIATNA' A
#
# COMPACT_ATOMS: atom_id res chain seq x y z
N MET A 1 13.47 -10.22 17.40
CA MET A 1 13.53 -8.79 17.03
C MET A 1 12.11 -8.25 16.98
N LYS A 2 11.78 -7.13 17.62
CA LYS A 2 10.45 -6.50 17.48
C LYS A 2 10.45 -5.61 16.23
N PRO A 3 9.43 -5.69 15.37
CA PRO A 3 9.36 -4.81 14.20
C PRO A 3 9.21 -3.35 14.64
N ILE A 4 9.99 -2.47 14.01
CA ILE A 4 9.86 -1.01 14.19
C ILE A 4 8.75 -0.53 13.26
N ARG A 5 7.77 0.17 13.81
CA ARG A 5 6.72 0.83 13.03
C ARG A 5 7.09 2.29 12.83
N GLN A 6 7.01 2.75 11.59
CA GLN A 6 7.25 4.15 11.23
C GLN A 6 6.04 4.68 10.48
N SER A 7 5.67 5.93 10.75
CA SER A 7 4.63 6.64 10.01
C SER A 7 5.30 7.45 8.92
N ILE A 8 4.99 7.15 7.66
CA ILE A 8 5.56 7.81 6.49
C ILE A 8 4.42 8.39 5.66
N LYS A 9 4.62 9.59 5.11
CA LYS A 9 3.69 10.18 4.14
C LYS A 9 4.25 9.94 2.74
N PHE A 10 3.49 9.24 1.91
CA PHE A 10 3.81 9.08 0.50
C PHE A 10 3.23 10.22 -0.33
N ASP A 11 3.92 10.58 -1.40
CA ASP A 11 3.39 11.52 -2.39
C ASP A 11 2.20 10.86 -3.12
N LYS A 12 1.04 11.51 -3.04
CA LYS A 12 -0.21 10.99 -3.63
C LYS A 12 -0.12 10.85 -5.13
N LYS A 13 0.79 11.56 -5.81
CA LYS A 13 0.94 11.45 -7.27
C LYS A 13 1.41 10.06 -7.72
N PHE A 14 2.12 9.34 -6.85
CA PHE A 14 2.64 8.00 -7.14
C PHE A 14 1.67 6.89 -6.72
N LEU A 15 0.51 7.23 -6.17
CA LEU A 15 -0.48 6.23 -5.76
C LEU A 15 -1.50 6.00 -6.88
N ASP A 16 -1.58 4.75 -7.33
CA ASP A 16 -2.57 4.34 -8.32
C ASP A 16 -3.99 4.42 -7.74
N LYS A 17 -4.91 5.07 -8.47
CA LYS A 17 -6.27 5.32 -8.00
C LYS A 17 -7.11 4.05 -7.93
N ASP A 18 -6.88 3.10 -8.82
CA ASP A 18 -7.62 1.85 -8.87
C ASP A 18 -7.16 0.90 -7.76
N ALA A 19 -5.85 0.84 -7.49
CA ALA A 19 -5.29 0.15 -6.33
C ALA A 19 -5.90 0.70 -5.02
N LEU A 20 -5.96 2.03 -4.86
CA LEU A 20 -6.62 2.65 -3.70
C LEU A 20 -8.10 2.30 -3.62
N LYS A 21 -8.81 2.19 -4.75
CA LYS A 21 -10.22 1.79 -4.77
C LYS A 21 -10.40 0.35 -4.28
N VAL A 22 -9.54 -0.57 -4.70
CA VAL A 22 -9.55 -1.97 -4.25
C VAL A 22 -9.28 -2.04 -2.74
N VAL A 23 -8.21 -1.40 -2.25
CA VAL A 23 -7.88 -1.33 -0.82
C VAL A 23 -9.06 -0.79 -0.01
N ASN A 24 -9.65 0.33 -0.44
CA ASN A 24 -10.79 0.92 0.26
C ASN A 24 -12.03 0.02 0.26
N THR A 25 -12.26 -0.75 -0.81
CA THR A 25 -13.40 -1.66 -0.91
C THR A 25 -13.26 -2.82 0.07
N ILE A 26 -12.09 -3.47 0.08
CA ILE A 26 -11.79 -4.59 0.97
C ILE A 26 -11.79 -4.14 2.43
N HIS A 27 -11.17 -2.99 2.73
CA HIS A 27 -11.16 -2.42 4.07
C HIS A 27 -12.59 -2.12 4.58
N LYS A 28 -13.45 -1.54 3.72
CA LYS A 28 -14.86 -1.28 4.07
C LYS A 28 -15.68 -2.55 4.29
N ALA A 29 -15.27 -3.68 3.72
CA ALA A 29 -15.88 -4.98 3.97
C ALA A 29 -15.45 -5.61 5.32
N GLY A 30 -14.56 -4.96 6.07
CA GLY A 30 -14.14 -5.40 7.41
C GLY A 30 -12.87 -6.26 7.43
N PHE A 31 -12.16 -6.37 6.30
CA PHE A 31 -10.93 -7.13 6.20
C PHE A 31 -9.70 -6.25 6.40
N GLU A 32 -8.63 -6.86 6.89
CA GLU A 32 -7.30 -6.25 6.89
C GLU A 32 -6.73 -6.31 5.48
N VAL A 33 -6.20 -5.18 5.00
CA VAL A 33 -5.68 -5.05 3.64
C VAL A 33 -4.50 -4.09 3.60
N TYR A 34 -3.44 -4.48 2.90
CA TYR A 34 -2.17 -3.76 2.89
C TYR A 34 -1.57 -3.73 1.49
N LEU A 35 -0.95 -2.60 1.14
CA LEU A 35 0.04 -2.56 0.06
C LEU A 35 1.32 -3.25 0.52
N VAL A 36 1.89 -4.09 -0.34
CA VAL A 36 3.09 -4.88 -0.02
C VAL A 36 4.08 -4.91 -1.19
N GLY A 37 5.23 -5.53 -0.99
CA GLY A 37 6.15 -5.83 -2.08
C GLY A 37 6.87 -4.62 -2.68
N GLY A 38 7.07 -4.65 -4.00
CA GLY A 38 7.87 -3.69 -4.75
C GLY A 38 7.33 -2.26 -4.67
N CYS A 39 6.01 -2.11 -4.69
CA CYS A 39 5.36 -0.79 -4.64
C CYS A 39 5.72 -0.01 -3.38
N VAL A 40 5.77 -0.67 -2.22
CA VAL A 40 6.14 -0.04 -0.94
C VAL A 40 7.61 0.39 -0.96
N ARG A 41 8.51 -0.47 -1.47
CA ARG A 41 9.93 -0.13 -1.61
C ARG A 41 10.10 1.11 -2.50
N ASP A 42 9.44 1.14 -3.65
CA ASP A 42 9.61 2.21 -4.63
C ASP A 42 9.06 3.53 -4.09
N LEU A 43 7.89 3.51 -3.42
CA LEU A 43 7.34 4.67 -2.71
C LEU A 43 8.28 5.21 -1.60
N LEU A 44 8.94 4.32 -0.84
CA LEU A 44 9.91 4.71 0.18
C LEU A 44 11.17 5.36 -0.41
N LEU A 45 11.53 4.98 -1.63
CA LEU A 45 12.64 5.58 -2.39
C LEU A 45 12.22 6.84 -3.16
N GLY A 46 10.95 7.23 -3.11
CA GLY A 46 10.41 8.35 -3.89
C GLY A 46 10.34 8.07 -5.39
N LEU A 47 10.28 6.80 -5.78
CA LEU A 47 10.14 6.32 -7.14
C LEU A 47 8.67 5.99 -7.44
N GLU A 48 8.31 6.03 -8.72
CA GLU A 48 6.99 5.61 -9.19
C GLU A 48 6.91 4.07 -9.26
N PRO A 49 5.95 3.44 -8.54
CA PRO A 49 5.73 1.99 -8.62
C PRO A 49 5.29 1.54 -10.01
N LYS A 50 5.72 0.35 -10.44
CA LYS A 50 5.31 -0.26 -11.73
C LYS A 50 4.00 -1.03 -11.63
N ASP A 51 3.78 -1.63 -10.47
CA ASP A 51 2.67 -2.50 -10.10
C ASP A 51 2.32 -2.25 -8.64
N PHE A 52 1.09 -2.61 -8.25
CA PHE A 52 0.61 -2.51 -6.87
C PHE A 52 0.12 -3.87 -6.40
N ASP A 53 0.88 -4.48 -5.48
CA ASP A 53 0.51 -5.74 -4.84
C ASP A 53 -0.27 -5.48 -3.54
N ILE A 54 -1.32 -6.27 -3.34
CA ILE A 54 -2.20 -6.18 -2.17
C ILE A 54 -2.21 -7.52 -1.43
N ALA A 55 -1.95 -7.49 -0.12
CA ALA A 55 -2.17 -8.62 0.78
C ALA A 55 -3.41 -8.35 1.65
N THR A 56 -4.28 -9.36 1.80
CA THR A 56 -5.52 -9.25 2.58
C THR A 56 -5.84 -10.54 3.32
N ASN A 57 -6.64 -10.47 4.38
CA ASN A 57 -7.16 -11.63 5.12
C ASN A 57 -8.62 -12.00 4.76
N ALA A 58 -9.07 -11.56 3.59
CA ALA A 58 -10.42 -11.81 3.09
C ALA A 58 -10.62 -13.25 2.60
#